data_AF-A0A9E0UFI5-F1
#
_entry.id   AF-A0A9E0UFI5-F1
#
_cell.length_a   1.000
_cell.length_b   1.000
_cell.length_c   1.000
_cell.angle_alpha   90.00
_cell.angle_beta   90.00
_cell.angle_gamma   90.00
#
_symmetry.space_group_name_H-M   'P 1'
#
loop_
_entity.id
_entity.type
_entity.pdbx_description
1 polymer ?
#
loop_
_entity_poly.entity_id
_entity_poly.type
_entity_poly.pdbx_seq_one_letter_code
_entity_poly.pdbx_strand_id
1 'polypeptide(L)'
;TELKLRVQPYGIKKIEAGPSGGRILFGAAPNIDPTRLIQLIQSRPKEYKLDGGDKLRFFRDMAEPSQRLGQVEAVVHALVG
;
A
#
# COMPACT_ATOMS: atom_id res chain seq x y z
N THR A 1 6.91 -8.76 12.68
CA THR A 1 5.57 -8.13 12.74
C THR A 1 4.66 -8.83 11.77
N GLU A 2 3.45 -9.16 12.19
CA GLU A 2 2.47 -9.95 11.42
C GLU A 2 2.21 -9.39 10.01
N LEU A 3 2.15 -8.06 9.89
CA LEU A 3 2.02 -7.36 8.61
C LEU A 3 3.11 -7.75 7.58
N LYS A 4 4.37 -7.91 8.02
CA LYS A 4 5.48 -8.29 7.11
C LYS A 4 5.27 -9.69 6.53
N LEU A 5 4.76 -10.63 7.35
CA LEU A 5 4.46 -12.00 6.91
C LEU A 5 3.28 -12.04 5.95
N ARG A 6 2.25 -11.21 6.17
CA ARG A 6 1.09 -11.10 5.28
C ARG A 6 1.43 -10.52 3.92
N VAL A 7 2.38 -9.58 3.83
CA VAL A 7 2.67 -8.87 2.57
C VAL A 7 3.77 -9.53 1.72
N GLN A 8 4.61 -10.37 2.32
CA GLN A 8 5.68 -11.09 1.61
C GLN A 8 5.19 -11.94 0.42
N PRO A 9 4.10 -12.73 0.54
CA PRO A 9 3.57 -13.54 -0.57
C PRO A 9 3.13 -12.73 -1.80
N TYR A 10 2.83 -11.44 -1.61
CA TYR A 10 2.43 -10.51 -2.67
C TYR A 10 3.62 -9.78 -3.31
N GLY A 11 4.85 -10.15 -2.95
CA GLY A 11 6.06 -9.51 -3.48
C GLY A 11 6.25 -8.07 -3.02
N ILE A 12 5.65 -7.68 -1.88
CA ILE A 12 5.88 -6.37 -1.27
C ILE A 12 7.22 -6.38 -0.53
N LYS A 13 8.13 -5.48 -0.93
CA LYS A 13 9.48 -5.37 -0.36
C LYS A 13 9.51 -4.53 0.91
N LYS A 14 8.77 -3.42 0.94
CA LYS A 14 8.76 -2.49 2.08
C LYS A 14 7.44 -1.74 2.15
N ILE A 15 7.02 -1.40 3.37
CA ILE A 15 5.93 -0.46 3.62
C ILE A 15 6.47 0.62 4.57
N GLU A 16 6.27 1.87 4.21
CA GLU A 16 6.61 3.02 5.04
C GLU A 16 5.34 3.84 5.25
N ALA A 17 5.02 4.17 6.50
CA ALA A 17 3.85 4.95 6.87
C ALA A 17 4.24 6.10 7.79
N GLY A 18 3.80 7.29 7.43
CA GLY A 18 3.95 8.52 8.19
C GLY A 18 2.60 9.13 8.56
N PRO A 19 2.58 10.36 9.10
CA PRO A 19 1.37 11.01 9.59
C PRO A 19 0.32 11.31 8.50
N SER A 20 0.72 11.53 7.25
CA SER A 20 -0.20 11.97 6.17
C SER A 20 -0.36 10.93 5.05
N GLY A 21 0.13 9.73 5.25
CA GLY A 21 0.16 8.72 4.20
C GLY A 21 1.36 7.79 4.32
N GLY A 22 1.66 7.10 3.24
CA GLY A 22 2.78 6.20 3.16
C GLY A 22 3.08 5.74 1.75
N ARG A 23 4.00 4.80 1.65
CA ARG A 23 4.37 4.17 0.39
C ARG A 23 4.61 2.67 0.57
N ILE A 24 4.16 1.92 -0.43
CA ILE A 24 4.45 0.50 -0.61
C ILE A 24 5.48 0.40 -1.72
N LEU A 25 6.60 -0.24 -1.42
CA LEU A 25 7.64 -0.59 -2.39
C LEU A 25 7.42 -2.03 -2.83
N PHE A 26 7.18 -2.21 -4.11
CA PHE A 26 7.10 -3.53 -4.74
C PHE A 26 8.51 -4.09 -4.96
N GLY A 27 8.63 -5.41 -4.85
CA GLY A 27 9.84 -6.14 -5.25
C GLY A 27 9.96 -6.21 -6.78
N ALA A 28 10.98 -6.93 -7.26
CA ALA A 28 11.20 -7.12 -8.70
C ALA A 28 10.09 -7.95 -9.39
N ALA A 29 9.39 -8.79 -8.63
CA ALA A 29 8.27 -9.59 -9.09
C ALA A 29 7.10 -9.43 -8.10
N PRO A 30 6.35 -8.30 -8.16
CA PRO A 30 5.15 -8.16 -7.35
C PRO A 30 4.12 -9.18 -7.80
N ASN A 31 3.59 -9.95 -6.85
CA ASN A 31 2.51 -10.88 -7.08
C ASN A 31 1.17 -10.20 -6.77
N ILE A 32 0.90 -9.13 -7.52
CA ILE A 32 -0.28 -8.26 -7.39
C ILE A 32 -0.82 -8.07 -8.80
N ASP A 33 -2.15 -8.17 -8.95
CA ASP A 33 -2.80 -7.93 -10.24
C ASP A 33 -2.62 -6.47 -10.68
N PRO A 34 -1.91 -6.20 -11.80
CA PRO A 34 -1.72 -4.85 -12.31
C PRO A 34 -3.04 -4.14 -12.66
N THR A 35 -4.04 -4.90 -13.11
CA THR A 35 -5.36 -4.36 -13.45
C THR A 35 -6.04 -3.81 -12.20
N ARG A 36 -5.98 -4.57 -11.10
CA ARG A 36 -6.54 -4.14 -9.81
C ARG A 36 -5.82 -2.92 -9.25
N LEU A 37 -4.49 -2.88 -9.35
CA LEU A 37 -3.70 -1.71 -8.94
C LEU A 37 -4.13 -0.46 -9.72
N ILE A 38 -4.25 -0.57 -11.06
CA ILE A 38 -4.68 0.53 -11.91
C ILE A 38 -6.12 0.96 -11.56
N GLN A 39 -7.04 0.00 -11.39
CA GLN A 39 -8.42 0.29 -10.99
C GLN A 39 -8.50 0.98 -9.64
N LEU A 40 -7.70 0.58 -8.65
CA LEU A 40 -7.65 1.21 -7.33
C LEU A 40 -7.22 2.68 -7.44
N ILE A 41 -6.17 2.95 -8.22
CA ILE A 41 -5.68 4.31 -8.47
C ILE A 41 -6.74 5.14 -9.20
N GLN A 42 -7.37 4.60 -10.24
CA GLN A 42 -8.39 5.31 -11.02
C GLN A 42 -9.66 5.56 -10.23
N SER A 43 -10.07 4.62 -9.37
CA SER A 43 -11.27 4.73 -8.54
C SER A 43 -11.07 5.71 -7.38
N ARG A 44 -9.83 5.81 -6.88
CA ARG A 44 -9.49 6.61 -5.69
C ARG A 44 -8.20 7.42 -5.90
N PRO A 45 -8.16 8.33 -6.89
CA PRO A 45 -6.93 9.04 -7.28
C PRO A 45 -6.43 10.05 -6.24
N LYS A 46 -7.29 10.43 -5.28
CA LYS A 46 -6.92 11.28 -4.14
C LYS A 46 -6.27 10.48 -3.01
N GLU A 47 -6.58 9.19 -2.90
CA GLU A 47 -6.04 8.31 -1.87
C GLU A 47 -4.82 7.53 -2.36
N TYR A 48 -4.69 7.26 -3.66
CA TYR A 48 -3.63 6.41 -4.21
C TYR A 48 -2.98 7.04 -5.44
N LYS A 49 -1.68 6.86 -5.55
CA LYS A 49 -0.89 7.32 -6.71
C LYS A 49 0.26 6.38 -6.98
N LEU A 50 0.45 6.04 -8.26
CA LEU A 50 1.66 5.34 -8.71
C LEU A 50 2.85 6.30 -8.70
N ASP A 51 3.97 5.85 -8.14
CA ASP A 51 5.22 6.61 -8.07
C ASP A 51 6.36 5.74 -8.62
N GLY A 52 6.95 6.14 -9.74
CA GLY A 52 8.10 5.41 -10.33
C GLY A 52 7.84 3.98 -10.81
N GLY A 53 6.57 3.55 -10.94
CA GLY A 53 6.20 2.22 -11.47
C GLY A 53 6.38 1.05 -10.49
N ASP A 54 7.31 1.17 -9.55
CA ASP A 54 7.63 0.17 -8.51
C ASP A 54 7.11 0.57 -7.11
N LYS A 55 6.46 1.73 -6.99
CA LYS A 55 5.90 2.21 -5.72
C LYS A 55 4.45 2.65 -5.87
N LEU A 56 3.66 2.32 -4.86
CA LEU A 56 2.33 2.88 -4.66
C LEU A 56 2.40 3.82 -3.45
N ARG A 57 2.14 5.10 -3.66
CA ARG A 57 1.87 6.05 -2.58
C ARG A 57 0.41 6.01 -2.21
N PHE A 58 0.13 6.06 -0.92
CA PHE A 58 -1.21 6.25 -0.39
C PHE A 58 -1.26 7.47 0.53
N PHE A 59 -2.36 8.20 0.50
CA PHE A 59 -2.58 9.42 1.26
C PHE A 59 -3.76 9.21 2.20
N ARG A 60 -3.47 9.22 3.50
CA ARG A 60 -4.45 9.07 4.58
C ARG A 60 -4.00 9.84 5.80
N ASP A 61 -4.93 10.43 6.52
CA ASP A 61 -4.62 11.00 7.82
C ASP A 61 -4.38 9.86 8.82
N MET A 62 -3.14 9.79 9.30
CA MET A 62 -2.60 8.81 10.23
C MET A 62 -1.70 9.51 11.26
N ALA A 63 -2.08 10.74 11.64
CA ALA A 63 -1.38 11.53 12.64
C ALA A 63 -1.23 10.74 13.94
N GLU A 64 -2.29 10.04 14.33
CA GLU A 64 -2.33 9.18 15.51
C GLU A 64 -1.63 7.84 15.25
N PRO A 65 -0.53 7.51 15.95
CA PRO A 65 0.21 6.26 15.75
C PRO A 65 -0.64 5.00 15.98
N SER A 66 -1.60 5.05 16.90
CA SER A 66 -2.48 3.91 17.20
C SER A 66 -3.38 3.52 16.01
N GLN A 67 -3.72 4.47 15.14
CA GLN A 67 -4.54 4.22 13.95
C GLN A 67 -3.70 3.80 12.72
N ARG A 68 -2.40 4.10 12.73
CA ARG A 68 -1.52 3.90 11.57
C ARG A 68 -1.45 2.44 11.12
N LEU A 69 -1.34 1.51 12.06
CA LEU A 69 -1.24 0.08 11.73
C LEU A 69 -2.51 -0.41 11.02
N GLY A 70 -3.70 -0.11 11.57
CA GLY A 70 -4.98 -0.50 10.97
C GLY A 70 -5.21 0.14 9.59
N GLN A 71 -4.79 1.39 9.40
CA GLN A 71 -4.87 2.06 8.10
C GLN A 71 -3.97 1.40 7.05
N VAL A 72 -2.75 1.02 7.44
CA VAL A 72 -1.84 0.28 6.55
C VAL A 72 -2.42 -1.09 6.20
N GLU A 73 -2.99 -1.81 7.17
CA GLU A 73 -3.65 -3.09 6.92
C GLU A 73 -4.83 -2.95 5.95
N ALA A 74 -5.65 -1.91 6.10
CA ALA A 74 -6.75 -1.62 5.18
C ALA A 74 -6.26 -1.33 3.76
N VAL A 75 -5.14 -0.61 3.61
CA VAL A 75 -4.51 -0.37 2.30
C VAL A 75 -4.02 -1.67 1.67
N VAL A 76 -3.34 -2.51 2.44
CA VAL A 76 -2.85 -3.82 1.96
C VAL A 76 -4.04 -4.68 1.52
N HIS A 77 -5.09 -4.77 2.33
CA HIS A 77 -6.29 -5.54 2.01
C HIS A 77 -6.96 -5.07 0.72
N ALA A 78 -7.06 -3.75 0.50
CA ALA A 78 -7.62 -3.21 -0.76
C ALA A 78 -6.78 -3.63 -1.99
N LEU A 79 -5.46 -3.73 -1.82
CA LEU A 79 -4.52 -4.06 -2.89
C LEU A 79 -4.49 -5.56 -3.21
N VAL A 80 -4.64 -6.42 -2.20
CA VAL A 80 -4.41 -7.88 -2.32
C VAL A 80 -5.66 -8.76 -2.16
N GLY A 81 -6.77 -8.20 -1.67
CA GLY A 81 -8.04 -8.91 -1.52
C GLY A 81 -8.84 -8.93 -2.82
#